data_AF-A0A0M2GUQ4-F1
#
_entry.id   AF-A0A0M2GUQ4-F1
#
_cell.length_a   1.000
_cell.length_b   1.000
_cell.length_c   1.000
_cell.angle_alpha   90.00
_cell.angle_beta   90.00
_cell.angle_gamma   90.00
#
_symmetry.space_group_name_H-M   'P 1'
#
loop_
_entity.id
_entity.type
_entity.pdbx_description
1 polymer ?
#
loop_
_entity_poly.entity_id
_entity_poly.type
_entity_poly.pdbx_seq_one_letter_code
_entity_poly.pdbx_strand_id
1 'polypeptide(L)'
;MTSAASSHLTGGLDTLVIRGRVDADRAELTPRGELVHGCADILARTLAGLPATVTRVDLDMAGVHFMDTAGLQFLDVLADHGRQRSLTVTATNWNGQPRRILELAGLDTTDPLTGPGATGPVSSVPPAAPAFSAVAQERAERLHVLQEEVEQLRHAIASRPVIDQARGILMATHGCTSDEAWHILRETSQLSNTKLRDVAAAVTASAEADGPPPSAELRTALQQAVARRHRG
;
A
#
# COMPACT_ATOMS: atom_id res chain seq x y z
N MET A 1 -20.34 -30.60 -43.03
CA MET A 1 -20.20 -29.15 -42.76
C MET A 1 -21.37 -28.74 -41.88
N THR A 2 -21.19 -28.75 -40.57
CA THR A 2 -22.27 -28.52 -39.61
C THR A 2 -22.09 -27.14 -39.03
N SER A 3 -22.98 -26.23 -39.44
CA SER A 3 -23.05 -24.84 -38.99
C SER A 3 -23.42 -24.80 -37.50
N ALA A 4 -22.54 -24.23 -36.68
CA ALA A 4 -22.81 -24.00 -35.27
C ALA A 4 -23.60 -22.69 -35.12
N ALA A 5 -24.74 -22.77 -34.46
CA ALA A 5 -25.68 -21.68 -34.25
C ALA A 5 -25.10 -20.60 -33.32
N SER A 6 -24.88 -19.40 -33.84
CA SER A 6 -24.64 -18.20 -33.05
C SER A 6 -25.94 -17.76 -32.37
N SER A 7 -26.05 -17.98 -31.06
CA SER A 7 -27.19 -17.50 -30.28
C SER A 7 -26.88 -16.10 -29.73
N HIS A 8 -27.46 -15.07 -30.33
CA HIS A 8 -27.46 -13.71 -29.79
C HIS A 8 -28.73 -13.52 -28.94
N LEU A 9 -28.55 -13.27 -27.64
CA LEU A 9 -29.60 -12.92 -26.68
C LEU A 9 -29.34 -11.51 -26.12
N THR A 10 -30.14 -10.56 -26.63
CA THR A 10 -30.77 -9.39 -26.00
C THR A 10 -30.10 -8.65 -24.80
N GLY A 11 -29.91 -7.33 -24.96
CA GLY A 11 -30.36 -6.37 -23.93
C GLY A 11 -29.34 -5.81 -22.94
N GLY A 12 -28.25 -5.23 -23.42
CA GLY A 12 -27.37 -4.31 -22.69
C GLY A 12 -26.45 -3.66 -23.71
N LEU A 13 -26.07 -2.39 -23.57
CA LEU A 13 -24.96 -1.87 -24.37
C LEU A 13 -23.72 -2.65 -23.88
N ASP A 14 -23.37 -3.75 -24.57
CA ASP A 14 -22.22 -4.59 -24.20
C ASP A 14 -20.94 -3.78 -24.39
N THR A 15 -20.58 -3.02 -23.35
CA THR A 15 -19.38 -2.18 -23.32
C THR A 15 -18.12 -3.00 -23.57
N LEU A 16 -18.13 -4.29 -23.20
CA LEU A 16 -17.08 -5.25 -23.51
C LEU A 16 -17.66 -6.55 -24.05
N VAL A 17 -17.15 -6.99 -25.20
CA VAL A 17 -17.43 -8.31 -25.78
C VAL A 17 -16.14 -9.13 -25.78
N ILE A 18 -16.17 -10.31 -25.15
CA ILE A 18 -15.03 -11.25 -25.16
C ILE A 18 -15.37 -12.40 -26.10
N ARG A 19 -14.60 -12.53 -27.19
CA ARG A 19 -14.69 -13.70 -28.08
C ARG A 19 -13.60 -14.69 -27.71
N GLY A 20 -13.92 -15.98 -27.72
CA GLY A 20 -12.96 -17.03 -27.37
C GLY A 20 -12.86 -18.12 -28.43
N ARG A 21 -11.65 -18.61 -28.65
CA ARG A 21 -11.38 -19.87 -29.35
C ARG A 21 -10.61 -20.78 -28.40
N VAL A 22 -10.99 -22.06 -28.35
CA VAL A 22 -10.24 -23.07 -27.60
C VAL A 22 -9.65 -24.05 -28.60
N ASP A 23 -8.35 -24.29 -28.48
CA ASP A 23 -7.59 -25.21 -29.32
C ASP A 23 -6.74 -26.11 -28.41
N ALA A 24 -7.08 -27.40 -28.36
CA ALA A 24 -6.49 -28.38 -27.45
C ALA A 24 -6.49 -27.93 -25.96
N ASP A 25 -5.33 -27.49 -25.47
CA ASP A 25 -5.08 -27.04 -24.10
C ASP A 25 -4.94 -25.50 -23.98
N ARG A 26 -5.14 -24.76 -25.07
CA ARG A 26 -4.97 -23.31 -25.13
C ARG A 26 -6.30 -22.61 -25.44
N ALA A 27 -6.66 -21.63 -24.64
CA ALA A 27 -7.75 -20.71 -24.92
C ALA A 27 -7.19 -19.35 -25.35
N GLU A 28 -7.65 -18.85 -26.50
CA GLU A 28 -7.34 -17.51 -26.99
C GLU A 28 -8.60 -16.65 -26.87
N LEU A 29 -8.52 -15.60 -26.06
CA LEU A 29 -9.61 -14.68 -25.80
C LEU A 29 -9.29 -13.31 -26.41
N THR A 30 -10.27 -12.69 -27.07
CA THR A 30 -10.14 -11.39 -27.75
C THR A 30 -11.20 -10.43 -27.22
N PRO A 31 -10.94 -9.73 -26.10
CA PRO A 31 -11.81 -8.67 -25.62
C PRO A 31 -11.86 -7.50 -26.62
N ARG A 32 -13.05 -6.97 -26.87
CA ARG A 32 -13.28 -5.80 -27.71
C ARG A 32 -14.25 -4.83 -27.05
N GLY A 33 -13.93 -3.54 -27.10
CA GLY A 33 -14.72 -2.50 -26.45
C GLY A 33 -13.93 -1.74 -25.41
N GLU A 34 -14.56 -1.45 -24.29
CA GLU A 34 -14.02 -0.66 -23.18
C GLU A 34 -13.95 -1.51 -21.90
N LEU A 35 -12.84 -1.43 -21.19
CA LEU A 35 -12.66 -2.03 -19.86
C LEU A 35 -13.10 -1.04 -18.79
N VAL A 36 -14.36 -1.14 -18.39
CA VAL A 36 -14.98 -0.31 -17.35
C VAL A 36 -15.58 -1.18 -16.23
N HIS A 37 -16.21 -0.55 -15.24
CA HIS A 37 -16.89 -1.23 -14.15
C HIS A 37 -17.83 -2.36 -14.63
N GLY A 38 -17.78 -3.51 -13.96
CA GLY A 38 -18.57 -4.72 -14.30
C GLY A 38 -17.92 -5.65 -15.33
N CYS A 39 -16.88 -5.22 -16.05
CA CYS A 39 -16.19 -6.07 -17.03
C CYS A 39 -15.46 -7.27 -16.40
N ALA A 40 -15.02 -7.13 -15.15
CA ALA A 40 -14.37 -8.22 -14.40
C ALA A 40 -15.32 -9.43 -14.22
N ASP A 41 -16.62 -9.19 -14.01
CA ASP A 41 -17.61 -10.26 -13.87
C ASP A 41 -17.87 -10.97 -15.21
N ILE A 42 -17.82 -10.22 -16.33
CA ILE A 42 -17.91 -10.79 -17.68
C ILE A 42 -16.74 -11.74 -17.92
N LEU A 43 -15.52 -11.32 -17.55
CA LEU A 43 -14.34 -12.16 -17.64
C LEU A 43 -14.46 -13.40 -16.76
N ALA A 44 -14.83 -13.25 -15.49
CA ALA A 44 -14.96 -14.36 -14.56
C ALA A 44 -15.94 -15.43 -15.08
N ARG A 45 -17.09 -15.03 -15.63
CA ARG A 45 -18.04 -15.95 -16.27
C ARG A 45 -17.45 -16.63 -17.50
N THR A 46 -16.72 -15.89 -18.32
CA THR A 46 -16.06 -16.43 -19.53
C THR A 46 -15.02 -17.48 -19.15
N LEU A 47 -14.18 -17.20 -18.16
CA LEU A 47 -13.14 -18.10 -17.67
C LEU A 47 -13.75 -19.36 -17.00
N ALA A 48 -14.85 -19.20 -16.25
CA ALA A 48 -15.55 -20.33 -15.64
C ALA A 48 -16.16 -21.30 -16.67
N GLY A 49 -16.44 -20.83 -17.88
CA GLY A 49 -16.93 -21.65 -19.00
C GLY A 49 -15.85 -22.41 -19.77
N LEU A 50 -14.56 -22.19 -19.48
CA LEU A 50 -13.48 -22.86 -20.19
C LEU A 50 -13.40 -24.35 -19.83
N PRO A 51 -13.11 -25.23 -20.81
CA PRO A 51 -12.90 -26.65 -20.55
C PRO A 51 -11.77 -26.89 -19.54
N ALA A 52 -11.91 -27.92 -18.71
CA ALA A 52 -10.89 -28.27 -17.72
C ALA A 52 -9.56 -28.75 -18.33
N THR A 53 -9.52 -29.04 -19.63
CA THR A 53 -8.31 -29.41 -20.37
C THR A 53 -7.42 -28.22 -20.70
N VAL A 54 -7.92 -26.99 -20.57
CA VAL A 54 -7.15 -25.78 -20.84
C VAL A 54 -6.10 -25.61 -19.75
N THR A 55 -4.84 -25.43 -20.16
CA THR A 55 -3.67 -25.17 -19.30
C THR A 55 -3.13 -23.75 -19.52
N ARG A 56 -3.52 -23.10 -20.61
CA ARG A 56 -3.08 -21.75 -20.99
C ARG A 56 -4.22 -20.89 -21.51
N VAL A 57 -4.29 -19.64 -21.06
CA VAL A 57 -5.24 -18.63 -21.54
C VAL A 57 -4.47 -17.39 -22.00
N ASP A 58 -4.58 -17.03 -23.26
CA ASP A 58 -3.97 -15.80 -23.78
C ASP A 58 -5.07 -14.80 -24.15
N LEU A 59 -4.96 -13.58 -23.63
CA LEU A 59 -5.82 -12.46 -24.01
C LEU A 59 -5.09 -11.57 -25.02
N ASP A 60 -5.69 -11.40 -26.19
CA ASP A 60 -5.31 -10.38 -27.16
C ASP A 60 -6.15 -9.12 -26.94
N MET A 61 -5.51 -8.10 -26.37
CA MET A 61 -6.12 -6.84 -25.96
C MET A 61 -6.16 -5.79 -27.08
N ALA A 62 -5.80 -6.16 -28.31
CA ALA A 62 -5.75 -5.22 -29.44
C ALA A 62 -7.08 -4.50 -29.70
N GLY A 63 -8.21 -5.16 -29.39
CA GLY A 63 -9.55 -4.62 -29.59
C GLY A 63 -10.10 -3.76 -28.45
N VAL A 64 -9.35 -3.62 -27.35
CA VAL A 64 -9.72 -2.74 -26.24
C VAL A 64 -9.15 -1.34 -26.51
N HIS A 65 -10.02 -0.34 -26.58
CA HIS A 65 -9.63 1.03 -26.93
C HIS A 65 -9.77 2.02 -25.76
N PHE A 66 -10.50 1.64 -24.72
CA PHE A 66 -10.62 2.40 -23.49
C PHE A 66 -10.51 1.49 -22.25
N MET A 67 -9.94 2.02 -21.18
CA MET A 67 -9.75 1.37 -19.89
C MET A 67 -9.77 2.43 -18.79
N ASP A 68 -10.63 2.26 -17.79
CA ASP A 68 -10.56 3.05 -16.56
C ASP A 68 -9.82 2.26 -15.45
N THR A 69 -9.89 2.73 -14.21
CA THR A 69 -9.25 2.03 -13.08
C THR A 69 -9.84 0.64 -12.82
N ALA A 70 -11.09 0.35 -13.23
CA ALA A 70 -11.69 -0.98 -13.12
C ALA A 70 -11.03 -1.98 -14.09
N GLY A 71 -10.35 -1.51 -15.14
CA GLY A 71 -9.52 -2.38 -15.96
C GLY A 71 -8.38 -3.05 -15.20
N LEU A 72 -7.89 -2.45 -14.10
CA LEU A 72 -6.88 -3.10 -13.26
C LEU A 72 -7.48 -4.28 -12.48
N GLN A 73 -8.72 -4.14 -11.98
CA GLN A 73 -9.45 -5.23 -11.34
C GLN A 73 -9.71 -6.39 -12.32
N PHE A 74 -9.94 -6.09 -13.61
CA PHE A 74 -10.05 -7.11 -14.65
C PHE A 74 -8.76 -7.97 -14.75
N LEU A 75 -7.58 -7.34 -14.63
CA LEU A 75 -6.29 -8.04 -14.62
C LEU A 75 -6.10 -8.86 -13.35
N ASP A 76 -6.52 -8.34 -12.19
CA ASP A 76 -6.46 -9.08 -10.93
C ASP A 76 -7.29 -10.37 -10.99
N VAL A 77 -8.52 -10.30 -11.52
CA VAL A 77 -9.38 -11.48 -11.71
C VAL A 77 -8.75 -12.51 -12.64
N LEU A 78 -8.11 -12.06 -13.72
CA LEU A 78 -7.40 -12.95 -14.65
C LEU A 78 -6.22 -13.65 -13.95
N ALA A 79 -5.41 -12.88 -13.22
CA ALA A 79 -4.26 -13.40 -12.48
C ALA A 79 -4.67 -14.38 -11.38
N ASP A 80 -5.74 -14.06 -10.63
CA ASP A 80 -6.32 -14.93 -9.60
C ASP A 80 -6.81 -16.24 -10.19
N HIS A 81 -7.50 -16.20 -11.33
CA HIS A 81 -7.96 -17.41 -12.01
C HIS A 81 -6.78 -18.30 -12.43
N GLY A 82 -5.73 -17.67 -13.01
CA GLY A 82 -4.49 -18.35 -13.36
C GLY A 82 -3.86 -19.06 -12.17
N ARG A 83 -3.75 -18.38 -11.02
CA ARG A 83 -3.23 -18.97 -9.78
C ARG A 83 -4.09 -20.12 -9.27
N GLN A 84 -5.41 -19.91 -9.17
CA GLN A 84 -6.34 -20.90 -8.60
C GLN A 84 -6.39 -22.19 -9.43
N ARG A 85 -6.29 -22.09 -10.75
CA ARG A 85 -6.34 -23.25 -11.66
C ARG A 85 -4.95 -23.71 -12.13
N SER A 86 -3.87 -23.08 -11.63
CA SER A 86 -2.49 -23.33 -12.07
C SER A 86 -2.31 -23.22 -13.60
N LEU A 87 -2.96 -22.23 -14.21
CA LEU A 87 -2.91 -21.95 -15.64
C LEU A 87 -1.89 -20.87 -15.96
N THR A 88 -1.26 -20.98 -17.13
CA THR A 88 -0.51 -19.86 -17.69
C THR A 88 -1.50 -18.84 -18.26
N VAL A 89 -1.48 -17.59 -17.77
CA VAL A 89 -2.32 -16.51 -18.28
C VAL A 89 -1.44 -15.39 -18.84
N THR A 90 -1.80 -14.85 -20.02
CA THR A 90 -1.15 -13.67 -20.60
C THR A 90 -2.18 -12.65 -21.04
N ALA A 91 -1.83 -11.37 -21.02
CA ALA A 91 -2.63 -10.30 -21.62
C ALA A 91 -1.73 -9.36 -22.42
N THR A 92 -1.84 -9.40 -23.75
CA THR A 92 -0.87 -8.77 -24.67
C THR A 92 -1.53 -7.86 -25.69
N ASN A 93 -0.74 -7.21 -26.55
CA ASN A 93 -1.19 -6.29 -27.62
C ASN A 93 -1.93 -5.03 -27.12
N TRP A 94 -1.60 -4.57 -25.91
CA TRP A 94 -2.10 -3.30 -25.37
C TRP A 94 -1.67 -2.13 -26.25
N ASN A 95 -2.64 -1.32 -26.66
CA ASN A 95 -2.43 -0.13 -27.47
C ASN A 95 -3.25 1.05 -26.93
N GLY A 96 -3.05 2.23 -27.53
CA GLY A 96 -3.85 3.42 -27.22
C GLY A 96 -3.89 3.79 -25.74
N GLN A 97 -5.07 4.19 -25.28
CA GLN A 97 -5.30 4.64 -23.91
C GLN A 97 -5.11 3.54 -22.85
N PRO A 98 -5.54 2.28 -23.05
CA PRO A 98 -5.25 1.18 -22.11
C PRO A 98 -3.77 0.98 -21.82
N ARG A 99 -2.92 0.98 -22.86
CA ARG A 99 -1.46 0.90 -22.68
C ARG A 99 -0.95 2.06 -21.81
N ARG A 100 -1.46 3.28 -22.03
CA ARG A 100 -1.07 4.44 -21.23
C ARG A 100 -1.48 4.30 -19.76
N ILE A 101 -2.62 3.70 -19.47
CA ILE A 101 -3.04 3.40 -18.09
C ILE A 101 -2.07 2.42 -17.41
N LEU A 102 -1.61 1.38 -18.11
CA LEU A 102 -0.59 0.46 -17.59
C LEU A 102 0.73 1.18 -17.27
N GLU A 103 1.19 2.07 -18.16
CA GLU A 103 2.37 2.92 -17.93
C GLU A 103 2.22 3.82 -16.71
N LEU A 104 1.03 4.37 -16.49
CA LEU A 104 0.71 5.23 -15.34
C LEU A 104 0.59 4.43 -14.04
N ALA A 105 0.17 3.17 -14.14
CA ALA A 105 0.09 2.23 -13.02
C ALA A 105 1.44 1.58 -12.67
N GLY A 106 2.48 1.76 -13.51
CA GLY A 106 3.79 1.16 -13.31
C GLY A 106 3.83 -0.34 -13.63
N LEU A 107 2.89 -0.83 -14.46
CA LEU A 107 2.82 -2.22 -14.91
C LEU A 107 3.59 -2.42 -16.22
N ASP A 108 4.02 -3.66 -16.49
CA ASP A 108 4.58 -4.00 -17.81
C ASP A 108 3.52 -3.79 -18.89
N THR A 109 3.87 -3.01 -19.91
CA THR A 109 2.98 -2.67 -21.03
C THR A 109 2.90 -3.76 -22.09
N THR A 110 3.83 -4.72 -22.07
CA THR A 110 3.84 -5.90 -22.94
C THR A 110 2.90 -6.96 -22.39
N ASP A 111 3.07 -7.31 -21.12
CA ASP A 111 2.17 -8.20 -20.39
C ASP A 111 2.13 -7.83 -18.89
N PRO A 112 1.08 -7.15 -18.41
CA PRO A 112 0.99 -6.66 -17.04
C PRO A 112 0.87 -7.78 -16.00
N LEU A 113 0.65 -9.04 -16.43
CA LEU A 113 0.58 -10.21 -15.56
C LEU A 113 1.97 -10.80 -15.26
N THR A 114 2.99 -10.38 -16.02
CA THR A 114 4.38 -10.82 -15.84
C THR A 114 5.09 -9.90 -14.83
N GLY A 115 4.90 -10.14 -13.54
CA GLY A 115 5.69 -9.46 -12.50
C GLY A 115 7.17 -9.87 -12.54
N PRO A 116 8.07 -9.15 -11.83
CA PRO A 116 9.53 -9.40 -11.77
C PRO A 116 9.94 -10.70 -11.02
N GLY A 117 9.17 -11.78 -11.17
CA GLY A 117 9.40 -13.09 -10.54
C GLY A 117 9.11 -14.30 -11.43
N ALA A 118 8.84 -14.12 -12.73
CA ALA A 118 8.60 -15.23 -13.66
C ALA A 118 9.90 -15.61 -14.42
N THR A 119 10.68 -16.53 -13.85
CA THR A 119 11.84 -17.15 -14.52
C THR A 119 11.39 -18.21 -15.53
N GLY A 120 11.15 -17.80 -16.77
CA GLY A 120 11.13 -18.66 -17.97
C GLY A 120 12.33 -18.38 -18.86
N PRO A 121 12.78 -19.34 -19.71
CA PRO A 121 14.04 -19.24 -20.45
C PRO A 121 14.04 -18.04 -21.41
N VAL A 122 15.04 -17.20 -21.22
CA VAL A 122 15.27 -15.92 -21.90
C VAL A 122 15.43 -16.08 -23.43
N SER A 123 14.54 -15.45 -24.18
CA SER A 123 14.78 -15.14 -25.59
C SER A 123 15.57 -13.83 -25.67
N SER A 124 16.74 -13.89 -26.29
CA SER A 124 17.73 -12.82 -26.38
C SER A 124 17.29 -11.72 -27.36
N VAL A 125 16.54 -10.75 -26.85
CA VAL A 125 16.53 -9.38 -27.38
C VAL A 125 16.97 -8.50 -26.21
N PRO A 126 18.01 -7.66 -26.34
CA PRO A 126 18.37 -6.76 -25.24
C PRO A 126 17.15 -5.88 -24.95
N PRO A 127 16.63 -5.87 -23.70
CA PRO A 127 15.52 -4.99 -23.39
C PRO A 127 16.00 -3.56 -23.63
N ALA A 128 15.29 -2.84 -24.50
CA ALA A 128 15.31 -1.39 -24.42
C ALA A 128 15.00 -1.06 -22.95
N ALA A 129 15.90 -0.33 -22.29
CA ALA A 129 15.79 0.02 -20.88
C ALA A 129 14.33 0.41 -20.58
N PRO A 130 13.73 -0.07 -19.48
CA PRO A 130 12.35 0.25 -19.17
C PRO A 130 12.27 1.77 -19.14
N ALA A 131 11.48 2.34 -20.06
CA ALA A 131 11.15 3.74 -20.00
C ALA A 131 10.31 3.91 -18.74
N PHE A 132 10.96 4.20 -17.62
CA PHE A 132 10.31 4.63 -16.39
C PHE A 132 9.39 5.78 -16.80
N SER A 133 8.09 5.52 -16.80
CA SER A 133 7.08 6.52 -17.12
C SER A 133 7.34 7.71 -16.20
N ALA A 134 7.56 8.90 -16.76
CA ALA A 134 7.84 10.10 -15.98
C ALA A 134 6.78 10.35 -14.88
N VAL A 135 5.54 9.89 -15.12
CA VAL A 135 4.46 9.97 -14.14
C VAL A 135 4.58 8.90 -13.04
N ALA A 136 5.04 7.69 -13.36
CA ALA A 136 5.34 6.67 -12.35
C ALA A 136 6.52 7.11 -11.47
N GLN A 137 7.54 7.72 -12.08
CA GLN A 137 8.66 8.35 -11.38
C GLN A 137 8.17 9.48 -10.45
N GLU A 138 7.37 10.42 -10.97
CA GLU A 138 6.80 11.53 -10.19
C GLU A 138 5.93 11.01 -9.02
N ARG A 139 5.15 9.94 -9.24
CA ARG A 139 4.35 9.31 -8.18
C ARG A 139 5.22 8.65 -7.12
N ALA A 140 6.27 7.94 -7.53
CA ALA A 140 7.21 7.32 -6.60
C ALA A 140 7.94 8.39 -5.76
N GLU A 141 8.37 9.49 -6.38
CA GLU A 141 8.97 10.64 -5.69
C GLU A 141 7.99 11.27 -4.69
N ARG A 142 6.74 11.53 -5.09
CA ARG A 142 5.70 12.05 -4.18
C ARG A 142 5.40 11.10 -3.02
N LEU A 143 5.34 9.80 -3.28
CA LEU A 143 5.11 8.79 -2.26
C LEU A 143 6.27 8.75 -1.26
N HIS A 144 7.50 8.87 -1.73
CA HIS A 144 8.69 8.97 -0.89
C HIS A 144 8.63 10.20 0.04
N VAL A 145 8.33 11.38 -0.53
CA VAL A 145 8.20 12.63 0.26
C VAL A 145 7.10 12.51 1.32
N LEU A 146 5.94 11.93 0.97
CA LEU A 146 4.85 11.71 1.92
C LEU A 146 5.23 10.70 3.02
N GLN A 147 5.99 9.66 2.69
CA GLN A 147 6.49 8.70 3.68
C GLN A 147 7.45 9.35 4.67
N GLU A 148 8.38 10.17 4.18
CA GLU A 148 9.30 10.96 5.03
C GLU A 148 8.53 11.91 5.95
N GLU A 149 7.52 12.62 5.41
CA GLU A 149 6.68 13.53 6.20
C GLU A 149 5.89 12.76 7.28
N VAL A 150 5.30 11.62 6.93
CA VAL A 150 4.59 10.75 7.88
C VAL A 150 5.54 10.24 8.97
N GLU A 151 6.78 9.86 8.62
CA GLU A 151 7.78 9.42 9.60
C GLU A 151 8.19 10.56 10.53
N GLN A 152 8.41 11.77 10.00
CA GLN A 152 8.67 12.96 10.82
C GLN A 152 7.51 13.30 11.75
N LEU A 153 6.26 13.24 11.25
CA LEU A 153 5.07 13.47 12.06
C LEU A 153 4.90 12.37 13.12
N ARG A 154 5.16 11.10 12.80
CA ARG A 154 5.16 10.00 13.76
C ARG A 154 6.21 10.21 14.84
N HIS A 155 7.42 10.64 14.49
CA HIS A 155 8.46 11.00 15.45
C HIS A 155 8.06 12.19 16.34
N ALA A 156 7.47 13.23 15.75
CA ALA A 156 6.98 14.39 16.49
C ALA A 156 5.85 13.99 17.47
N ILE A 157 4.90 13.16 17.02
CA ILE A 157 3.82 12.61 17.84
C ILE A 157 4.36 11.67 18.91
N ALA A 158 5.38 10.85 18.64
CA ALA A 158 5.97 9.93 19.61
C ALA A 158 6.75 10.64 20.74
N SER A 159 7.11 11.92 20.57
CA SER A 159 7.85 12.70 21.58
C SER A 159 6.96 13.43 22.61
N ARG A 160 5.67 13.63 22.32
CA ARG A 160 4.66 14.24 23.23
C ARG A 160 4.16 13.33 24.38
N PRO A 161 4.01 12.00 24.23
CA PRO A 161 3.48 11.12 25.27
C PRO A 161 4.33 11.10 26.54
N VAL A 162 5.65 11.14 26.42
CA VAL A 162 6.53 10.98 27.60
C VAL A 162 6.44 12.18 28.54
N ILE A 163 6.36 13.40 28.00
CA ILE A 163 6.20 14.62 28.80
C ILE A 163 4.81 14.67 29.45
N ASP A 164 3.77 14.31 28.72
CA ASP A 164 2.40 14.32 29.25
C ASP A 164 2.18 13.18 30.27
N GLN A 165 2.80 12.02 30.09
CA GLN A 165 2.84 10.93 31.08
C GLN A 165 3.58 11.37 32.34
N ALA A 166 4.76 11.99 32.22
CA ALA A 166 5.50 12.51 33.36
C ALA A 166 4.70 13.57 34.13
N ARG A 167 3.98 14.47 33.42
CA ARG A 167 3.04 15.40 34.06
C ARG A 167 1.96 14.65 34.83
N GLY A 168 1.31 13.65 34.21
CA GLY A 168 0.30 12.83 34.88
C GLY A 168 0.81 12.12 36.14
N ILE A 169 2.02 11.56 36.09
CA ILE A 169 2.67 10.91 37.24
C ILE A 169 2.92 11.92 38.36
N LEU A 170 3.43 13.12 38.05
CA LEU A 170 3.66 14.16 39.06
C LEU A 170 2.35 14.67 39.66
N MET A 171 1.30 14.84 38.85
CA MET A 171 -0.03 15.20 39.33
C MET A 171 -0.56 14.17 40.33
N ALA A 172 -0.45 12.88 40.00
CA ALA A 172 -0.90 11.79 40.87
C ALA A 172 -0.06 11.66 42.15
N THR A 173 1.25 11.81 42.05
CA THR A 173 2.20 11.58 43.17
C THR A 173 2.27 12.76 44.13
N HIS A 174 2.11 13.99 43.64
CA HIS A 174 2.28 15.22 44.42
C HIS A 174 0.99 16.03 44.60
N GLY A 175 -0.14 15.54 44.08
CA GLY A 175 -1.44 16.23 44.19
C GLY A 175 -1.39 17.64 43.62
N CYS A 176 -0.77 17.81 42.45
CA CYS A 176 -0.62 19.10 41.78
C CYS A 176 -1.46 19.18 40.50
N THR A 177 -1.74 20.40 40.07
CA THR A 177 -2.37 20.70 38.78
C THR A 177 -1.41 20.43 37.63
N SER A 178 -1.94 20.39 36.41
CA SER A 178 -1.14 20.10 35.22
C SER A 178 -0.11 21.19 34.90
N ASP A 179 -0.41 22.45 35.20
CA ASP A 179 0.50 23.58 35.03
C ASP A 179 1.63 23.57 36.07
N GLU A 180 1.32 23.22 37.31
CA GLU A 180 2.33 23.02 38.36
C GLU A 180 3.27 21.84 38.03
N ALA A 181 2.72 20.73 37.53
CA ALA A 181 3.53 19.59 37.07
C ALA A 181 4.47 19.97 35.93
N TRP A 182 4.01 20.78 34.97
CA TRP A 182 4.85 21.33 33.91
C TRP A 182 5.97 22.23 34.47
N HIS A 183 5.65 23.09 35.44
CA HIS A 183 6.64 23.93 36.10
C HIS A 183 7.70 23.11 36.83
N ILE A 184 7.29 22.06 37.55
CA ILE A 184 8.21 21.13 38.25
C ILE A 184 9.18 20.48 37.25
N LEU A 185 8.69 19.97 36.11
CA LEU A 185 9.56 19.37 35.09
C LEU A 185 10.56 20.39 34.52
N ARG A 186 10.10 21.61 34.23
CA ARG A 186 10.96 22.68 33.70
C ARG A 186 12.02 23.09 34.70
N GLU A 187 11.65 23.28 35.97
CA GLU A 187 12.58 23.66 37.03
C GLU A 187 13.60 22.55 37.30
N THR A 188 13.15 21.28 37.30
CA THR A 188 14.04 20.12 37.42
C THR A 188 15.06 20.09 36.29
N SER A 189 14.61 20.29 35.05
CA SER A 189 15.47 20.37 33.85
C SER A 189 16.53 21.47 33.96
N GLN A 190 16.16 22.63 34.51
CA GLN A 190 17.09 23.74 34.73
C GLN A 190 18.09 23.45 35.85
N LEU A 191 17.64 22.91 36.98
CA LEU A 191 18.48 22.58 38.12
C LEU A 191 19.48 21.45 37.82
N SER A 192 19.09 20.48 37.00
CA SER A 192 19.94 19.34 36.63
C SER A 192 20.67 19.52 35.28
N ASN A 193 20.50 20.66 34.61
CA ASN A 193 21.02 20.92 33.26
C ASN A 193 20.76 19.76 32.27
N THR A 194 19.59 19.13 32.37
CA THR A 194 19.19 17.95 31.57
C THR A 194 18.05 18.34 30.63
N LYS A 195 18.04 17.82 29.40
CA LYS A 195 16.95 18.13 28.45
C LYS A 195 15.61 17.66 29.04
N LEU A 196 14.58 18.50 28.91
CA LEU A 196 13.25 18.25 29.48
C LEU A 196 12.65 16.88 29.12
N ARG A 197 12.84 16.44 27.88
CA ARG A 197 12.39 15.11 27.42
C ARG A 197 13.06 13.95 28.17
N ASP A 198 14.33 14.12 28.54
CA ASP A 198 15.11 13.10 29.25
C ASP A 198 14.73 13.11 30.74
N VAL A 199 14.42 14.29 31.31
CA VAL A 199 13.81 14.42 32.64
C VAL A 199 12.46 13.71 32.68
N ALA A 200 11.58 13.96 31.71
CA ALA A 200 10.28 13.32 31.63
C ALA A 200 10.40 11.80 31.50
N ALA A 201 11.32 11.31 30.65
CA ALA A 201 11.59 9.88 30.51
C ALA A 201 12.03 9.25 31.83
N ALA A 202 12.90 9.93 32.58
CA ALA A 202 13.37 9.45 33.87
C ALA A 202 12.26 9.44 34.95
N VAL A 203 11.36 10.43 34.93
CA VAL A 203 10.17 10.44 35.81
C VAL A 203 9.23 9.28 35.45
N THR A 204 8.96 9.07 34.16
CA THR A 204 8.12 7.95 33.69
C THR A 204 8.73 6.61 34.06
N ALA A 205 10.02 6.40 33.78
CA ALA A 205 10.74 5.18 34.15
C ALA A 205 10.73 4.93 35.67
N SER A 206 10.83 5.98 36.49
CA SER A 206 10.79 5.81 37.96
C SER A 206 9.44 5.35 38.51
N ALA A 207 8.36 5.45 37.72
CA ALA A 207 7.04 4.94 38.08
C ALA A 207 6.83 3.47 37.64
N GLU A 208 7.72 2.92 36.81
CA GLU A 208 7.70 1.52 36.41
C GLU A 208 8.34 0.64 37.50
N ALA A 209 7.78 -0.56 37.74
CA ALA A 209 8.22 -1.43 38.84
C ALA A 209 9.71 -1.85 38.76
N ASP A 210 10.25 -1.96 37.54
CA ASP A 210 11.64 -2.38 37.26
C ASP A 210 12.47 -1.28 36.56
N GLY A 211 11.99 -0.03 36.57
CA GLY A 211 12.66 1.07 35.86
C GLY A 211 14.00 1.45 36.52
N PRO A 212 15.02 1.83 35.73
CA PRO A 212 16.29 2.28 36.28
C PRO A 212 16.08 3.54 37.13
N PRO A 213 16.64 3.61 38.35
CA PRO A 213 16.45 4.77 39.19
C PRO A 213 17.08 6.01 38.54
N PRO A 214 16.41 7.17 38.60
CA PRO A 214 16.98 8.41 38.10
C PRO A 214 18.30 8.74 38.82
N SER A 215 19.19 9.43 38.10
CA SER A 215 20.49 9.86 38.65
C SER A 215 20.31 10.64 39.96
N ALA A 216 21.30 10.58 40.85
CA ALA A 216 21.22 11.24 42.16
C ALA A 216 21.01 12.75 42.03
N GLU A 217 21.65 13.37 41.05
CA GLU A 217 21.49 14.79 40.71
C GLU A 217 20.05 15.10 40.28
N LEU A 218 19.48 14.28 39.39
CA LEU A 218 18.12 14.47 38.90
C LEU A 218 17.07 14.27 40.00
N ARG A 219 17.25 13.27 40.87
CA ARG A 219 16.38 13.07 42.05
C ARG A 219 16.43 14.26 43.00
N THR A 220 17.62 14.78 43.25
CA THR A 220 17.80 15.93 44.14
C THR A 220 17.13 17.18 43.54
N ALA A 221 17.33 17.42 42.24
CA ALA A 221 16.68 18.52 41.52
C ALA A 221 15.15 18.41 41.55
N LEU A 222 14.59 17.20 41.33
CA LEU A 222 13.15 16.97 41.37
C LEU A 222 12.57 17.23 42.77
N GLN A 223 13.21 16.71 43.82
CA GLN A 223 12.81 16.95 45.20
C GLN A 223 12.86 18.43 45.57
N GLN A 224 13.87 19.16 45.10
CA GLN A 224 13.99 20.61 45.30
C GLN A 224 12.87 21.38 44.60
N ALA A 225 12.55 21.06 43.34
CA ALA A 225 11.48 21.70 42.60
C ALA A 225 10.11 21.48 43.27
N VAL A 226 9.81 20.24 43.69
CA VAL A 226 8.57 19.91 44.43
C VAL A 226 8.50 20.66 45.77
N ALA A 227 9.61 20.72 46.52
CA ALA A 227 9.65 21.40 47.81
C ALA A 227 9.54 22.94 47.72
N ARG A 228 9.91 23.54 46.59
CA ARG A 228 9.72 24.97 46.32
C ARG A 228 8.26 25.27 46.01
N ARG A 229 7.58 24.40 45.27
CA ARG A 229 6.14 24.50 45.01
C ARG A 229 5.31 24.48 46.31
N HIS A 230 5.67 23.65 47.28
CA HIS A 230 4.96 23.61 48.57
C HIS A 230 5.17 24.84 49.46
N ARG A 231 6.11 25.75 49.12
CA ARG A 231 6.43 26.94 49.90
C ARG A 231 5.92 28.25 49.30
N GLY A 232 5.42 28.23 48.06
CA GLY A 232 4.76 29.36 47.40
C GLY A 232 3.26 29.24 47.48
#